data_AF-A0A8J2P8W2-F1
#
_entry.id   AF-A0A8J2P8W2-F1
#
_cell.length_a   1.000
_cell.length_b   1.000
_cell.length_c   1.000
_cell.angle_alpha   90.00
_cell.angle_beta   90.00
_cell.angle_gamma   90.00
#
_symmetry.space_group_name_H-M   'P 1'
#
loop_
_entity.id
_entity.type
_entity.pdbx_description
1 polymer ?
#
loop_
_entity_poly.entity_id
_entity_poly.type
_entity_poly.pdbx_seq_one_letter_code
_entity_poly.pdbx_strand_id
1 'polypeptide(L)'
;MEGDLEIEVLESTKDRSFKKDELVKLIKSKSGRISLQENRGKSVVWKQFKVVVVDSIAVDFVKCNKCNDIFFWRTRQGTSTLRRHQCKSKPPPFTAPLTTFMKKTTPVPESERVNLNKKIVLGLAKDLRPLQTVQGPGFKMIAQQLINYGSKHGSKNVHDVIYDRSVLKRKSLPSVFDETKSEVIRDIETASSSKYRKLKFVDDGTRKQAYGFLKTNLPANTNNENEGEPICKKPRSDSRFSQFEDDDGHDVSVEIDEVEAYIKATIIIPGMHVLFALLILYEICAMFYN
;
A
#
# COMPACT_ATOMS: atom_id res chain seq x y z
N MET A 1 72.56 38.10 24.20
CA MET A 1 72.64 38.05 22.73
C MET A 1 71.44 37.25 22.25
N GLU A 2 70.27 37.87 22.37
CA GLU A 2 69.03 37.40 21.76
C GLU A 2 69.07 37.91 20.32
N GLY A 3 69.19 36.98 19.37
CA GLY A 3 69.14 37.27 17.95
C GLY A 3 67.71 37.02 17.49
N ASP A 4 66.96 38.10 17.35
CA ASP A 4 65.65 38.12 16.71
C ASP A 4 65.80 37.67 15.25
N LEU A 5 65.28 36.48 14.94
CA LEU A 5 65.00 36.08 13.57
C LEU A 5 63.56 36.51 13.27
N GLU A 6 63.46 37.77 12.86
CA GLU A 6 62.29 38.32 12.18
C GLU A 6 61.95 37.42 10.98
N ILE A 7 60.77 36.81 11.02
CA ILE A 7 60.18 36.17 9.85
C ILE A 7 59.54 37.30 9.04
N GLU A 8 60.36 37.98 8.24
CA GLU A 8 59.87 38.70 7.06
C GLU A 8 59.36 37.67 6.05
N VAL A 9 58.04 37.54 5.93
CA VAL A 9 57.42 36.94 4.73
C VAL A 9 56.32 37.86 4.25
N LEU A 10 56.77 38.85 3.49
CA LEU A 10 56.18 39.41 2.28
C LEU A 10 54.64 39.46 2.22
N GLU A 11 54.13 40.65 2.56
CA GLU A 11 52.86 41.18 2.05
C GLU A 11 52.88 41.26 0.52
N SER A 12 52.41 40.20 -0.16
CA SER A 12 51.85 40.28 -1.52
C SER A 12 51.24 38.95 -1.91
N THR A 13 49.93 38.78 -1.75
CA THR A 13 49.06 38.21 -2.81
C THR A 13 47.59 38.47 -2.46
N LYS A 14 47.14 39.58 -3.02
CA LYS A 14 45.76 39.89 -3.41
C LYS A 14 44.97 38.63 -3.83
N ASP A 15 43.84 38.40 -3.16
CA ASP A 15 42.70 37.55 -3.56
C ASP A 15 42.98 36.16 -4.18
N ARG A 16 43.58 35.25 -3.40
CA ARG A 16 43.26 33.81 -3.57
C ARG A 16 42.26 33.39 -2.51
N SER A 17 41.04 33.90 -2.64
CA SER A 17 39.92 33.43 -1.84
C SER A 17 39.56 32.00 -2.26
N PHE A 18 40.14 31.02 -1.56
CA PHE A 18 39.81 29.62 -1.78
C PHE A 18 38.40 29.34 -1.25
N LYS A 19 37.53 28.80 -2.10
CA LYS A 19 36.22 28.33 -1.66
C LYS A 19 36.39 27.03 -0.88
N LYS A 20 35.59 26.87 0.18
CA LYS A 20 35.56 25.65 1.01
C LYS A 20 35.45 24.37 0.16
N ASP A 21 34.62 24.37 -0.88
CA ASP A 21 34.38 23.20 -1.74
C ASP A 21 35.61 22.79 -2.56
N GLU A 22 36.43 23.75 -2.96
CA GLU A 22 37.67 23.49 -3.70
C GLU A 22 38.71 22.83 -2.80
N LEU A 23 38.85 23.33 -1.56
CA LEU A 23 39.71 22.71 -0.56
C LEU A 23 39.23 21.30 -0.20
N VAL A 24 37.92 21.06 -0.11
CA VAL A 24 37.36 19.72 0.11
C VAL A 24 37.74 18.78 -1.04
N LYS A 25 37.66 19.23 -2.29
CA LYS A 25 38.05 18.43 -3.46
C LYS A 25 39.54 18.08 -3.43
N LEU A 26 40.39 19.06 -3.16
CA LEU A 26 41.84 18.88 -3.11
C LEU A 26 42.31 17.98 -1.96
N ILE A 27 41.64 18.05 -0.80
CA ILE A 27 41.91 17.16 0.34
C ILE A 27 41.44 15.72 0.02
N LYS A 28 40.30 15.56 -0.67
CA LYS A 28 39.81 14.23 -1.10
C LYS A 28 40.72 13.58 -2.14
N SER A 29 41.24 14.36 -3.08
CA SER A 29 42.16 13.87 -4.11
C SER A 29 43.60 13.68 -3.63
N LYS A 30 43.90 13.99 -2.35
CA LYS A 30 45.27 13.94 -1.76
C LYS A 30 46.30 14.69 -2.62
N SER A 31 45.92 15.88 -3.11
CA SER A 31 46.81 16.69 -3.94
C SER A 31 48.07 17.09 -3.17
N GLY A 32 49.24 16.96 -3.78
CA GLY A 32 50.52 17.41 -3.21
C GLY A 32 50.61 18.93 -2.96
N ARG A 33 49.63 19.69 -3.46
CA ARG A 33 49.50 21.14 -3.23
C ARG A 33 48.96 21.48 -1.84
N ILE A 34 48.40 20.53 -1.10
CA ILE A 34 47.87 20.76 0.24
C ILE A 34 48.74 20.07 1.28
N SER A 35 49.18 20.84 2.27
CA SER A 35 49.80 20.34 3.49
C SER A 35 48.94 20.68 4.71
N LEU A 36 48.95 19.79 5.70
CA LEU A 36 48.22 19.96 6.96
C LEU A 36 49.24 20.22 8.07
N GLN A 37 49.30 21.44 8.56
CA GLN A 37 50.24 21.85 9.60
C GLN A 37 49.57 21.94 10.97
N GLU A 38 50.35 21.70 12.02
CA GLU A 38 49.89 21.88 13.40
C GLU A 38 50.01 23.33 13.82
N ASN A 39 49.00 23.86 14.50
CA ASN A 39 49.05 25.22 15.00
C ASN A 39 49.79 25.24 16.36
N ARG A 40 50.68 26.22 16.55
CA ARG A 40 51.40 26.46 17.81
C ARG A 40 50.55 27.19 18.88
N GLY A 41 49.24 27.30 18.68
CA GLY A 41 48.35 27.99 19.61
C GLY A 41 48.22 27.29 20.97
N LYS A 42 48.17 28.06 22.06
CA LYS A 42 48.05 27.54 23.45
C LYS A 42 46.70 26.86 23.77
N SER A 43 45.69 26.99 22.91
CA SER A 43 44.36 26.45 23.15
C SER A 43 44.28 24.92 22.92
N VAL A 44 43.63 24.21 23.84
CA VAL A 44 43.40 22.74 23.78
C VAL A 44 42.75 22.27 22.48
N VAL A 45 41.98 23.16 21.85
CA VAL A 45 41.30 22.94 20.57
C VAL A 45 42.26 22.48 19.47
N TRP A 46 43.50 22.99 19.45
CA TRP A 46 44.46 22.68 18.40
C TRP A 46 44.92 21.22 18.39
N LYS A 47 44.68 20.46 19.47
CA LYS A 47 44.87 18.99 19.47
C LYS A 47 43.92 18.28 18.49
N GLN A 48 42.77 18.90 18.18
CA GLN A 48 41.71 18.32 17.35
C GLN A 48 41.66 18.88 15.93
N PHE A 49 42.46 19.90 15.61
CA PHE A 49 42.42 20.60 14.32
C PHE A 49 43.82 20.85 13.76
N LYS A 50 43.94 20.81 12.43
CA LYS A 50 45.15 21.16 11.68
C LYS A 50 44.87 22.30 10.71
N VAL A 51 45.82 23.21 10.53
CA VAL A 51 45.72 24.33 9.60
C VAL A 51 45.94 23.81 8.19
N VAL A 52 45.11 24.24 7.24
CA VAL A 52 45.27 23.91 5.83
C VAL A 52 46.25 24.91 5.22
N VAL A 53 47.28 24.40 4.55
CA VAL A 53 48.28 25.20 3.84
C VAL A 53 48.27 24.77 2.38
N VAL A 54 48.02 25.71 1.47
CA VAL A 54 47.96 25.46 0.03
C VAL A 54 49.15 26.14 -0.61
N ASP A 55 49.97 25.39 -1.36
CA ASP A 55 51.18 25.90 -2.02
C ASP A 55 52.10 26.70 -1.07
N SER A 56 52.31 26.19 0.15
CA SER A 56 53.07 26.83 1.24
C SER A 56 52.47 28.11 1.82
N ILE A 57 51.24 28.47 1.45
CA ILE A 57 50.51 29.63 1.99
C ILE A 57 49.43 29.13 2.96
N ALA A 58 49.44 29.63 4.20
CA ALA A 58 48.40 29.32 5.18
C ALA A 58 47.09 29.97 4.74
N VAL A 59 46.04 29.16 4.58
CA VAL A 59 44.71 29.66 4.27
C VAL A 59 43.88 29.81 5.55
N ASP A 60 42.85 30.66 5.50
CA ASP A 60 41.89 30.89 6.60
C ASP A 60 40.96 29.69 6.87
N PHE A 61 41.47 28.47 6.70
CA PHE A 61 40.72 27.23 6.85
C PHE A 61 41.50 26.22 7.69
N VAL A 62 40.78 25.53 8.56
CA VAL A 62 41.30 24.48 9.41
C VAL A 62 40.49 23.21 9.20
N LYS A 63 41.17 22.07 9.26
CA LYS A 63 40.59 20.74 9.11
C LYS A 63 40.48 20.07 10.47
N CYS A 64 39.34 19.49 10.79
CA CYS A 64 39.19 18.66 11.98
C CYS A 64 39.83 17.28 11.78
N ASN A 65 40.58 16.80 12.77
CA ASN A 65 41.25 15.49 12.73
C ASN A 65 40.28 14.31 12.83
N LYS A 66 39.07 14.51 13.41
CA LYS A 66 38.09 13.44 13.65
C LYS A 66 37.10 13.28 12.50
N CYS A 67 36.40 14.36 12.11
CA CYS A 67 35.37 14.31 11.05
C CYS A 67 35.92 14.64 9.66
N ASN A 68 37.15 15.16 9.55
CA ASN A 68 37.76 15.66 8.32
C ASN A 68 37.03 16.86 7.68
N ASP A 69 36.09 17.49 8.38
CA ASP A 69 35.43 18.72 7.91
C ASP A 69 36.37 19.93 7.98
N ILE A 70 36.12 20.87 7.07
CA ILE A 70 36.85 22.14 6.95
C ILE A 70 36.02 23.26 7.55
N PHE A 71 36.66 24.08 8.39
CA PHE A 71 36.08 25.24 9.05
C PHE A 71 36.87 26.49 8.70
N PHE A 72 36.16 27.58 8.48
CA PHE A 72 36.78 28.89 8.31
C PHE A 72 37.28 29.40 9.66
N TRP A 73 38.52 29.86 9.72
CA TRP A 73 39.15 30.39 10.92
C TRP A 73 40.19 31.45 10.57
N ARG A 74 40.13 32.58 11.26
CA ARG A 74 41.13 33.65 11.23
C ARG A 74 41.65 33.88 12.63
N THR A 75 42.93 34.25 12.77
CA THR A 75 43.55 34.53 14.07
C THR A 75 42.76 35.54 14.92
N ARG A 76 42.19 36.58 14.30
CA ARG A 76 41.39 37.62 14.98
C ARG A 76 40.01 37.14 15.47
N GLN A 77 39.45 36.09 14.87
CA GLN A 77 38.10 35.59 15.18
C GLN A 77 38.07 34.67 16.44
N GLY A 78 39.24 34.37 17.03
CA GLY A 78 39.35 33.47 18.17
C GLY A 78 39.05 32.01 17.84
N THR A 79 38.94 31.14 18.86
CA THR A 79 38.71 29.68 18.67
C THR A 79 37.29 29.24 19.03
N SER A 80 36.36 30.19 19.22
CA SER A 80 34.99 29.91 19.68
C SER A 80 34.18 29.02 18.74
N THR A 81 34.31 29.22 17.42
CA THR A 81 33.65 28.37 16.40
C THR A 81 34.19 26.95 16.40
N LEU A 82 35.50 26.79 16.57
CA LEU A 82 36.19 25.50 16.64
C LEU A 82 35.87 24.76 17.96
N ARG A 83 35.71 25.47 19.08
CA ARG A 83 35.26 24.88 20.36
C ARG A 83 33.84 24.35 20.32
N ARG A 84 32.94 25.06 19.61
CA ARG A 84 31.55 24.66 19.44
C ARG A 84 31.39 23.52 18.43
N HIS A 85 32.43 23.20 17.67
CA HIS A 85 32.41 22.04 16.79
C HIS A 85 32.38 20.76 17.63
N GLN A 86 31.22 20.14 17.66
CA GLN A 86 31.08 18.75 18.05
C GLN A 86 31.15 17.93 16.78
N CYS A 87 32.16 17.07 16.68
CA CYS A 87 32.24 16.13 15.58
C CYS A 87 30.95 15.30 15.61
N LYS A 88 30.08 15.52 14.63
CA LYS A 88 29.13 14.47 14.24
C LYS A 88 30.04 13.37 13.72
N SER A 89 30.41 12.43 14.59
CA SER A 89 31.00 11.17 14.16
C SER A 89 30.17 10.75 12.96
N LYS A 90 30.81 10.51 11.82
CA LYS A 90 30.15 9.69 10.80
C LYS A 90 29.57 8.51 11.58
N PRO A 91 28.26 8.24 11.48
CA PRO A 91 27.74 7.05 12.13
C PRO A 91 28.62 5.87 11.69
N PRO A 92 28.81 4.84 12.54
CA PRO A 92 29.31 3.57 12.05
C PRO A 92 28.60 3.23 10.74
N PRO A 93 29.27 2.59 9.76
CA PRO A 93 28.67 2.34 8.47
C PRO A 93 27.29 1.72 8.69
N PHE A 94 26.25 2.48 8.32
CA PHE A 94 24.85 2.08 8.28
C PHE A 94 24.03 2.05 9.60
N THR A 95 23.64 3.20 10.14
CA THR A 95 22.37 3.34 10.89
C THR A 95 21.74 4.73 10.65
N ALA A 96 21.22 4.98 9.45
CA ALA A 96 20.29 6.09 9.24
C ALA A 96 18.91 5.71 9.84
N PRO A 97 18.10 6.67 10.36
CA PRO A 97 16.69 6.39 10.65
C PRO A 97 15.98 6.02 9.34
N LEU A 98 15.39 4.83 9.31
CA LEU A 98 14.80 4.14 8.16
C LEU A 98 13.50 4.80 7.62
N THR A 99 13.29 6.11 7.77
CA THR A 99 11.97 6.71 7.55
C THR A 99 11.93 7.86 6.54
N THR A 100 13.07 8.31 5.98
CA THR A 100 13.08 9.42 5.00
C THR A 100 13.51 9.00 3.58
N PHE A 101 13.89 7.74 3.35
CA PHE A 101 13.81 7.13 2.03
C PHE A 101 12.38 6.65 1.76
N MET A 102 11.42 7.58 1.81
CA MET A 102 10.16 7.35 1.11
C MET A 102 10.50 7.25 -0.37
N LYS A 103 10.66 6.01 -0.84
CA LYS A 103 10.70 5.68 -2.27
C LYS A 103 9.56 6.45 -2.92
N LYS A 104 9.87 7.49 -3.68
CA LYS A 104 9.07 7.78 -4.87
C LYS A 104 8.97 6.44 -5.57
N THR A 105 7.76 5.91 -5.72
CA THR A 105 7.49 4.73 -6.54
C THR A 105 7.99 5.07 -7.92
N THR A 106 9.26 4.76 -8.18
CA THR A 106 9.82 4.92 -9.51
C THR A 106 8.98 4.05 -10.41
N PRO A 107 8.40 4.61 -11.48
CA PRO A 107 7.62 3.82 -12.41
C PRO A 107 8.45 2.62 -12.87
N VAL A 108 7.81 1.45 -12.90
CA VAL A 108 8.46 0.20 -13.31
C VAL A 108 9.07 0.39 -14.70
N PRO A 109 10.35 0.03 -14.93
CA PRO A 109 10.98 0.17 -16.23
C PRO A 109 10.15 -0.49 -17.34
N GLU A 110 10.10 0.14 -18.52
CA GLU A 110 9.28 -0.34 -19.63
C GLU A 110 9.65 -1.77 -20.06
N SER A 111 10.95 -2.08 -20.06
CA SER A 111 11.47 -3.40 -20.40
C SER A 111 10.94 -4.50 -19.48
N GLU A 112 10.87 -4.22 -18.17
CA GLU A 112 10.34 -5.16 -17.17
C GLU A 112 8.84 -5.35 -17.34
N ARG A 113 8.11 -4.26 -17.62
CA ARG A 113 6.67 -4.30 -17.89
C ARG A 113 6.34 -5.14 -19.13
N VAL A 114 7.09 -4.96 -20.22
CA VAL A 114 6.92 -5.76 -21.43
C VAL A 114 7.25 -7.23 -21.18
N ASN A 115 8.31 -7.53 -20.43
CA ASN A 115 8.68 -8.90 -20.09
C ASN A 115 7.60 -9.58 -19.23
N LEU A 116 7.07 -8.88 -18.23
CA LEU A 116 5.97 -9.36 -17.39
C LEU A 116 4.74 -9.69 -18.25
N ASN A 117 4.32 -8.77 -19.12
CA ASN A 117 3.16 -8.96 -19.99
C ASN A 117 3.33 -10.16 -20.93
N LYS A 118 4.54 -10.37 -21.48
CA LYS A 118 4.85 -11.57 -22.28
C LYS A 118 4.68 -12.86 -21.48
N LYS A 119 5.12 -12.89 -20.22
CA LYS A 119 4.96 -14.07 -19.35
C LYS A 119 3.49 -14.33 -18.99
N ILE A 120 2.70 -13.29 -18.76
CA ILE A 120 1.26 -13.41 -18.52
C ILE A 120 0.57 -14.05 -19.74
N VAL A 121 0.79 -13.53 -20.94
CA VAL A 121 0.20 -14.08 -22.18
C VAL A 121 0.61 -15.54 -22.39
N LEU A 122 1.90 -15.85 -22.19
CA LEU A 122 2.41 -17.22 -22.32
C LEU A 122 1.81 -18.18 -21.28
N GLY A 123 1.58 -17.72 -20.04
CA GLY A 123 0.91 -18.50 -19.01
C GLY A 123 -0.55 -18.77 -19.36
N LEU A 124 -1.30 -17.74 -19.77
CA LEU A 124 -2.69 -17.88 -20.18
C LEU A 124 -2.84 -18.83 -21.38
N ALA A 125 -1.92 -18.75 -22.35
CA ALA A 125 -1.92 -19.65 -23.51
C ALA A 125 -1.67 -21.12 -23.11
N LYS A 126 -0.76 -21.36 -22.16
CA LYS A 126 -0.48 -22.72 -21.65
C LYS A 126 -1.66 -23.32 -20.91
N ASP A 127 -2.40 -22.50 -20.17
CA ASP A 127 -3.56 -22.92 -19.38
C ASP A 127 -4.89 -22.81 -20.14
N LEU A 128 -4.85 -22.49 -21.45
CA LEU A 128 -6.00 -22.28 -22.32
C LEU A 128 -7.02 -21.28 -21.74
N ARG A 129 -6.53 -20.20 -21.10
CA ARG A 129 -7.36 -19.16 -20.47
C ARG A 129 -7.58 -17.97 -21.42
N PRO A 130 -8.79 -17.36 -21.42
CA PRO A 130 -9.07 -16.18 -22.22
C PRO A 130 -8.28 -14.95 -21.71
N LEU A 131 -7.96 -14.01 -22.60
CA LEU A 131 -7.23 -12.78 -22.23
C LEU A 131 -8.02 -11.92 -21.22
N GLN A 132 -9.34 -12.03 -21.23
CA GLN A 132 -10.25 -11.37 -20.28
C GLN A 132 -9.96 -11.76 -18.82
N THR A 133 -9.31 -12.91 -18.57
CA THR A 133 -8.93 -13.33 -17.21
C THR A 133 -8.10 -12.25 -16.49
N VAL A 134 -7.23 -11.52 -17.20
CA VAL A 134 -6.39 -10.46 -16.60
C VAL A 134 -7.20 -9.26 -16.12
N GLN A 135 -8.38 -9.04 -16.70
CA GLN A 135 -9.28 -7.95 -16.32
C GLN A 135 -10.10 -8.31 -15.07
N GLY A 136 -10.28 -9.61 -14.81
CA GLY A 136 -11.09 -10.13 -13.72
C GLY A 136 -10.62 -9.66 -12.34
N PRO A 137 -11.55 -9.28 -11.44
CA PRO A 137 -11.20 -8.77 -10.11
C PRO A 137 -10.48 -9.83 -9.27
N GLY A 138 -10.86 -11.10 -9.38
CA GLY A 138 -10.20 -12.20 -8.68
C GLY A 138 -8.73 -12.38 -9.06
N PHE A 139 -8.40 -12.27 -10.36
CA PHE A 139 -7.00 -12.34 -10.82
C PHE A 139 -6.16 -11.20 -10.25
N LYS A 140 -6.68 -9.96 -10.27
CA LYS A 140 -5.99 -8.79 -9.71
C LYS A 140 -5.78 -8.91 -8.21
N MET A 141 -6.78 -9.40 -7.48
CA MET A 141 -6.68 -9.67 -6.04
C MET A 141 -5.54 -10.65 -5.76
N ILE A 142 -5.49 -11.78 -6.47
CA ILE A 142 -4.44 -12.80 -6.30
C ILE A 142 -3.07 -12.22 -6.68
N ALA A 143 -2.95 -11.53 -7.81
CA ALA A 143 -1.71 -10.92 -8.26
C ALA A 143 -1.16 -9.92 -7.24
N GLN A 144 -2.02 -9.09 -6.65
CA GLN A 144 -1.62 -8.15 -5.60
C GLN A 144 -1.15 -8.87 -4.34
N GLN A 145 -1.83 -9.96 -3.93
CA GLN A 145 -1.37 -10.76 -2.78
C GLN A 145 -0.02 -11.42 -3.04
N LEU A 146 0.25 -11.89 -4.25
CA LEU A 146 1.57 -12.42 -4.63
C LEU A 146 2.67 -11.34 -4.58
N ILE A 147 2.38 -10.12 -5.03
CA ILE A 147 3.31 -8.97 -4.91
C ILE A 147 3.57 -8.63 -3.45
N ASN A 148 2.53 -8.58 -2.62
CA ASN A 148 2.64 -8.32 -1.19
C ASN A 148 3.43 -9.42 -0.46
N TYR A 149 3.23 -10.68 -0.86
CA TYR A 149 3.99 -11.80 -0.33
C TYR A 149 5.47 -11.70 -0.72
N GLY A 150 5.77 -11.47 -2.00
CA GLY A 150 7.13 -11.32 -2.50
C GLY A 150 7.87 -10.11 -1.91
N SER A 151 7.16 -9.02 -1.61
CA SER A 151 7.78 -7.84 -0.96
C SER A 151 8.14 -8.10 0.51
N LYS A 152 7.39 -8.95 1.21
CA LYS A 152 7.64 -9.34 2.61
C LYS A 152 8.68 -10.45 2.75
N HIS A 153 8.64 -11.46 1.88
CA HIS A 153 9.40 -12.70 2.04
C HIS A 153 10.53 -12.89 1.02
N GLY A 154 10.65 -11.98 0.04
CA GLY A 154 11.64 -12.04 -1.03
C GLY A 154 11.31 -13.10 -2.09
N SER A 155 12.32 -13.46 -2.88
CA SER A 155 12.19 -14.51 -3.89
C SER A 155 12.09 -15.89 -3.23
N LYS A 156 10.98 -16.58 -3.47
CA LYS A 156 10.70 -17.95 -2.99
C LYS A 156 10.25 -18.81 -4.17
N ASN A 157 10.44 -20.12 -4.03
CA ASN A 157 9.99 -21.08 -5.02
C ASN A 157 8.46 -21.16 -5.01
N VAL A 158 7.83 -21.13 -6.20
CA VAL A 158 6.36 -21.06 -6.31
C VAL A 158 5.70 -22.33 -5.75
N HIS A 159 6.33 -23.50 -5.92
CA HIS A 159 5.82 -24.78 -5.42
C HIS A 159 5.79 -24.88 -3.90
N ASP A 160 6.62 -24.10 -3.20
CA ASP A 160 6.64 -24.07 -1.74
C ASP A 160 5.64 -23.05 -1.18
N VAL A 161 5.15 -22.13 -2.03
CA VAL A 161 4.28 -21.01 -1.63
C VAL A 161 2.83 -21.30 -1.98
N ILE A 162 2.56 -21.84 -3.16
CA ILE A 162 1.20 -22.11 -3.65
C ILE A 162 0.91 -23.59 -3.47
N TYR A 163 -0.11 -23.89 -2.66
CA TYR A 163 -0.58 -25.26 -2.45
C TYR A 163 -1.21 -25.85 -3.71
N ASP A 164 -1.02 -27.16 -3.90
CA ASP A 164 -1.70 -27.92 -4.94
C ASP A 164 -3.21 -27.97 -4.73
N ARG A 165 -3.95 -28.25 -5.82
CA ARG A 165 -5.41 -28.39 -5.86
C ARG A 165 -5.96 -29.22 -4.69
N SER A 166 -5.35 -30.36 -4.40
CA SER A 166 -5.80 -31.29 -3.34
C SER A 166 -5.66 -30.72 -1.93
N VAL A 167 -4.70 -29.83 -1.70
CA VAL A 167 -4.50 -29.17 -0.40
C VAL A 167 -5.44 -27.97 -0.29
N LEU A 168 -5.57 -27.16 -1.35
CA LEU A 168 -6.51 -26.06 -1.40
C LEU A 168 -7.95 -26.53 -1.18
N LYS A 169 -8.38 -27.60 -1.85
CA LYS A 169 -9.73 -28.19 -1.69
C LYS A 169 -10.01 -28.68 -0.28
N ARG A 170 -9.01 -29.26 0.40
CA ARG A 170 -9.20 -29.85 1.73
C ARG A 170 -9.06 -28.86 2.89
N LYS A 171 -8.19 -27.85 2.76
CA LYS A 171 -7.85 -26.94 3.86
C LYS A 171 -8.40 -25.54 3.66
N SER A 172 -8.08 -24.91 2.54
CA SER A 172 -8.40 -23.50 2.32
C SER A 172 -9.86 -23.28 1.93
N LEU A 173 -10.41 -24.17 1.10
CA LEU A 173 -11.75 -24.02 0.56
C LEU A 173 -12.86 -24.12 1.62
N PRO A 174 -12.84 -25.08 2.58
CA PRO A 174 -13.84 -25.12 3.65
C PRO A 174 -13.82 -23.86 4.53
N SER A 175 -12.63 -23.37 4.89
CA SER A 175 -12.48 -22.13 5.69
C SER A 175 -13.12 -20.93 5.00
N VAL A 176 -12.76 -20.70 3.73
CA VAL A 176 -13.30 -19.58 2.95
C VAL A 176 -14.81 -19.72 2.74
N PHE A 177 -15.29 -20.95 2.51
CA PHE A 177 -16.72 -21.22 2.39
C PHE A 177 -17.47 -20.90 3.69
N ASP A 178 -16.98 -21.36 4.83
CA ASP A 178 -17.62 -21.13 6.13
C ASP A 178 -17.62 -19.65 6.52
N GLU A 179 -16.52 -18.94 6.25
CA GLU A 179 -16.42 -17.48 6.43
C GLU A 179 -17.45 -16.74 5.57
N THR A 180 -17.48 -17.03 4.27
CA THR A 180 -18.41 -16.38 3.32
C THR A 180 -19.87 -16.73 3.67
N LYS A 181 -20.14 -17.98 4.02
CA LYS A 181 -21.47 -18.43 4.44
C LYS A 181 -21.93 -17.69 5.71
N SER A 182 -21.04 -17.52 6.68
CA SER A 182 -21.36 -16.80 7.92
C SER A 182 -21.66 -15.33 7.65
N GLU A 183 -20.91 -14.68 6.75
CA GLU A 183 -21.16 -13.30 6.34
C GLU A 183 -22.53 -13.16 5.66
N VAL A 184 -22.85 -14.04 4.71
CA VAL A 184 -24.14 -14.04 4.01
C VAL A 184 -25.30 -14.28 4.98
N ILE A 185 -25.15 -15.22 5.93
CA ILE A 185 -26.20 -15.47 6.94
C ILE A 185 -26.42 -14.22 7.79
N ARG A 186 -25.36 -13.57 8.26
CA ARG A 186 -25.45 -12.34 9.05
C ARG A 186 -26.15 -11.22 8.26
N ASP A 187 -25.85 -11.10 6.97
CA ASP A 187 -26.47 -10.09 6.11
C ASP A 187 -27.97 -10.39 5.91
N ILE A 188 -28.34 -11.66 5.73
CA ILE A 188 -29.74 -12.11 5.67
C ILE A 188 -30.48 -11.84 6.98
N GLU A 189 -29.88 -12.15 8.13
CA GLU A 189 -30.47 -11.91 9.45
C GLU A 189 -30.66 -10.41 9.71
N THR A 190 -29.67 -9.60 9.32
CA THR A 190 -29.75 -8.13 9.40
C THR A 190 -30.89 -7.60 8.55
N ALA A 191 -31.02 -8.10 7.32
CA ALA A 191 -32.13 -7.75 6.42
C ALA A 191 -33.49 -8.26 6.91
N SER A 192 -33.52 -9.40 7.62
CA SER A 192 -34.73 -10.04 8.18
C SER A 192 -35.15 -9.49 9.55
N SER A 193 -34.36 -8.57 10.12
CA SER A 193 -34.62 -7.88 11.39
C SER A 193 -35.99 -7.19 11.36
N SER A 194 -36.69 -7.19 12.50
CA SER A 194 -38.06 -6.68 12.66
C SER A 194 -38.23 -5.21 12.24
N LYS A 195 -37.15 -4.44 12.20
CA LYS A 195 -37.11 -3.06 11.70
C LYS A 195 -37.56 -2.95 10.23
N TYR A 196 -37.39 -4.01 9.43
CA TYR A 196 -37.77 -4.07 8.01
C TYR A 196 -38.91 -5.07 7.73
N ARG A 197 -39.48 -5.71 8.78
CA ARG A 197 -40.61 -6.64 8.66
C ARG A 197 -41.97 -5.96 8.43
N LYS A 198 -42.06 -4.65 8.51
CA LYS A 198 -43.31 -3.91 8.32
C LYS A 198 -43.39 -3.25 6.95
N LEU A 199 -43.21 -4.04 5.89
CA LEU A 199 -43.81 -3.70 4.59
C LEU A 199 -45.10 -4.51 4.48
N LYS A 200 -46.14 -4.05 5.19
CA LYS A 200 -47.51 -4.46 4.89
C LYS A 200 -47.91 -3.67 3.64
N PHE A 201 -48.18 -4.37 2.55
CA PHE A 201 -48.80 -3.72 1.39
C PHE A 201 -50.21 -3.29 1.81
N VAL A 202 -50.56 -2.04 1.50
CA VAL A 202 -51.87 -1.44 1.85
C VAL A 202 -53.03 -2.29 1.31
N ASP A 203 -52.86 -2.85 0.12
CA ASP A 203 -53.82 -3.72 -0.53
C ASP A 203 -53.14 -4.73 -1.47
N ASP A 204 -53.89 -5.75 -1.88
CA ASP A 204 -53.41 -6.81 -2.76
C ASP A 204 -53.06 -6.31 -4.18
N GLY A 205 -53.67 -5.21 -4.63
CA GLY A 205 -53.36 -4.54 -5.89
C GLY A 205 -51.98 -3.90 -5.87
N THR A 206 -51.67 -3.12 -4.83
CA THR A 206 -50.34 -2.52 -4.64
C THR A 206 -49.26 -3.60 -4.50
N ARG A 207 -49.57 -4.70 -3.82
CA ARG A 207 -48.70 -5.88 -3.74
C ARG A 207 -48.41 -6.43 -5.15
N LYS A 208 -49.44 -6.71 -5.94
CA LYS A 208 -49.29 -7.25 -7.31
C LYS A 208 -48.51 -6.31 -8.22
N GLN A 209 -48.72 -4.99 -8.11
CA GLN A 209 -48.00 -4.01 -8.90
C GLN A 209 -46.51 -3.94 -8.53
N ALA A 210 -46.18 -3.98 -7.23
CA ALA A 210 -44.79 -4.04 -6.75
C ALA A 210 -44.09 -5.33 -7.20
N TYR A 211 -44.76 -6.48 -7.09
CA TYR A 211 -44.23 -7.75 -7.61
C TYR A 211 -44.07 -7.73 -9.13
N GLY A 212 -45.01 -7.14 -9.86
CA GLY A 212 -44.92 -6.93 -11.30
C GLY A 212 -43.70 -6.10 -11.66
N PHE A 213 -43.52 -4.96 -11.01
CA PHE A 213 -42.37 -4.08 -11.21
C PHE A 213 -41.04 -4.78 -10.90
N LEU A 214 -40.94 -5.51 -9.79
CA LEU A 214 -39.76 -6.30 -9.46
C LEU A 214 -39.49 -7.39 -10.50
N LYS A 215 -40.53 -8.08 -10.98
CA LYS A 215 -40.41 -9.13 -12.00
C LYS A 215 -39.91 -8.57 -13.35
N THR A 216 -40.31 -7.35 -13.72
CA THR A 216 -39.89 -6.72 -14.97
C THR A 216 -38.48 -6.11 -14.87
N ASN A 217 -38.07 -5.66 -13.68
CA ASN A 217 -36.80 -4.96 -13.49
C ASN A 217 -35.68 -5.81 -12.87
N LEU A 218 -35.97 -6.98 -12.31
CA LEU A 218 -34.92 -7.96 -12.06
C LEU A 218 -34.44 -8.51 -13.41
N PRO A 219 -33.12 -8.54 -13.67
CA PRO A 219 -32.59 -9.14 -14.89
C PRO A 219 -33.03 -10.60 -14.92
N ALA A 220 -33.79 -10.97 -15.95
CA ALA A 220 -34.18 -12.36 -16.17
C ALA A 220 -32.91 -13.21 -16.18
N ASN A 221 -32.81 -14.12 -15.20
CA ASN A 221 -31.77 -15.14 -15.18
C ASN A 221 -32.01 -16.05 -16.38
N THR A 222 -31.39 -15.73 -17.51
CA THR A 222 -31.46 -16.47 -18.76
C THR A 222 -30.60 -17.71 -18.60
N ASN A 223 -31.11 -18.74 -17.90
CA ASN A 223 -30.65 -20.12 -18.02
C ASN A 223 -31.70 -21.06 -17.38
N ASN A 224 -32.67 -21.48 -18.18
CA ASN A 224 -33.23 -22.83 -18.26
C ASN A 224 -34.68 -22.78 -18.76
N GLU A 225 -34.84 -22.65 -20.07
CA GLU A 225 -35.95 -23.28 -20.77
C GLU A 225 -35.46 -24.66 -21.20
N ASN A 226 -35.73 -25.65 -20.37
CA ASN A 226 -35.88 -27.02 -20.85
C ASN A 226 -37.26 -27.47 -20.35
N GLU A 227 -38.20 -27.43 -21.29
CA GLU A 227 -39.58 -27.87 -21.10
C GLU A 227 -39.60 -29.37 -20.81
N GLY A 228 -40.08 -29.73 -19.62
CA GLY A 228 -40.48 -31.08 -19.25
C GLY A 228 -41.83 -31.00 -18.55
N GLU A 229 -42.81 -31.73 -19.07
CA GLU A 229 -44.23 -31.75 -18.71
C GLU A 229 -44.56 -31.85 -17.21
N PRO A 230 -45.76 -31.38 -16.78
CA PRO A 230 -46.14 -31.34 -15.37
C PRO A 230 -46.68 -32.69 -14.87
N ILE A 231 -45.95 -33.35 -13.97
CA ILE A 231 -46.54 -34.38 -13.10
C ILE A 231 -47.21 -33.69 -11.92
N CYS A 232 -48.54 -33.60 -11.97
CA CYS A 232 -49.41 -33.16 -10.89
C CYS A 232 -49.28 -34.10 -9.67
N LYS A 233 -48.64 -33.63 -8.60
CA LYS A 233 -48.77 -34.23 -7.25
C LYS A 233 -49.38 -33.19 -6.31
N LYS A 234 -50.55 -33.54 -5.77
CA LYS A 234 -51.32 -32.73 -4.81
C LYS A 234 -50.47 -32.31 -3.60
N PRO A 235 -50.65 -31.09 -3.06
CA PRO A 235 -49.94 -30.66 -1.86
C PRO A 235 -50.46 -31.42 -0.62
N ARG A 236 -49.52 -31.87 0.22
CA ARG A 236 -49.79 -32.41 1.56
C ARG A 236 -50.30 -31.30 2.47
N SER A 237 -51.45 -31.53 3.09
CA SER A 237 -52.19 -30.60 3.95
C SER A 237 -51.69 -30.56 5.39
N ASP A 238 -50.38 -30.40 5.63
CA ASP A 238 -49.83 -30.23 6.99
C ASP A 238 -48.57 -29.36 6.98
N SER A 239 -48.73 -28.12 6.52
CA SER A 239 -47.71 -27.07 6.66
C SER A 239 -48.07 -26.20 7.85
N ARG A 240 -47.18 -26.16 8.84
CA ARG A 240 -47.21 -25.41 10.12
C ARG A 240 -47.34 -23.88 9.97
N PHE A 241 -47.60 -23.38 8.77
CA PHE A 241 -47.67 -21.96 8.42
C PHE A 241 -49.08 -21.35 8.52
N SER A 242 -50.09 -22.12 8.95
CA SER A 242 -51.49 -21.67 9.04
C SER A 242 -51.90 -21.09 10.41
N GLN A 243 -50.97 -20.59 11.23
CA GLN A 243 -51.26 -20.09 12.59
C GLN A 243 -50.66 -18.72 12.89
N PHE A 244 -50.86 -17.75 12.00
CA PHE A 244 -50.72 -16.34 12.38
C PHE A 244 -52.07 -15.65 12.15
N GLU A 245 -52.84 -15.55 13.23
CA GLU A 245 -54.03 -14.70 13.34
C GLU A 245 -53.60 -13.25 13.61
N ASP A 246 -54.37 -12.33 13.06
CA ASP A 246 -54.12 -10.90 12.98
C ASP A 246 -54.27 -10.19 14.34
N ASP A 247 -53.33 -9.29 14.64
CA ASP A 247 -53.35 -8.39 15.81
C ASP A 247 -53.70 -6.97 15.33
N ASP A 248 -54.87 -6.50 15.75
CA ASP A 248 -55.54 -5.27 15.33
C ASP A 248 -54.94 -4.04 16.03
N GLY A 249 -53.72 -3.67 15.65
CA GLY A 249 -52.99 -2.54 16.25
C GLY A 249 -52.68 -1.41 15.27
N HIS A 250 -53.51 -0.37 15.30
CA HIS A 250 -53.33 1.01 14.81
C HIS A 250 -52.51 1.25 13.51
N ASP A 251 -53.23 1.67 12.46
CA ASP A 251 -52.69 2.08 11.16
C ASP A 251 -51.85 3.37 11.24
N VAL A 252 -50.61 3.27 10.76
CA VAL A 252 -49.86 4.42 10.24
C VAL A 252 -49.80 4.19 8.73
N SER A 253 -50.64 4.91 8.00
CA SER A 253 -50.67 4.92 6.54
C SER A 253 -49.37 5.54 6.00
N VAL A 254 -48.63 4.77 5.21
CA VAL A 254 -47.37 5.17 4.56
C VAL A 254 -47.71 5.61 3.14
N GLU A 255 -47.35 6.85 2.78
CA GLU A 255 -47.58 7.39 1.44
C GLU A 255 -46.62 6.77 0.41
N ILE A 256 -47.05 6.69 -0.85
CA ILE A 256 -46.29 6.11 -1.97
C ILE A 256 -44.89 6.76 -2.11
N ASP A 257 -44.79 8.05 -1.80
CA ASP A 257 -43.54 8.82 -1.84
C ASP A 257 -42.53 8.34 -0.79
N GLU A 258 -43.01 7.82 0.35
CA GLU A 258 -42.19 7.26 1.41
C GLU A 258 -41.66 5.87 1.04
N VAL A 259 -42.45 5.09 0.29
CA VAL A 259 -42.04 3.81 -0.32
C VAL A 259 -40.99 4.04 -1.41
N GLU A 260 -41.17 5.07 -2.25
CA GLU A 260 -40.20 5.42 -3.28
C GLU A 260 -38.89 5.94 -2.66
N ALA A 261 -38.97 6.74 -1.58
CA ALA A 261 -37.82 7.19 -0.81
C ALA A 261 -37.09 6.01 -0.14
N TYR A 262 -37.82 5.03 0.39
CA TYR A 262 -37.23 3.81 0.95
C TYR A 262 -36.56 2.94 -0.12
N ILE A 263 -37.17 2.79 -1.29
CA ILE A 263 -36.61 2.03 -2.42
C ILE A 263 -35.36 2.73 -2.96
N LYS A 264 -35.38 4.05 -3.14
CA LYS A 264 -34.19 4.84 -3.52
C LYS A 264 -33.11 4.77 -2.44
N ALA A 265 -33.47 4.83 -1.16
CA ALA A 265 -32.51 4.72 -0.06
C ALA A 265 -31.96 3.29 0.11
N THR A 266 -32.71 2.24 -0.23
CA THR A 266 -32.31 0.83 0.02
C THR A 266 -31.66 0.19 -1.21
N ILE A 267 -32.10 0.54 -2.42
CA ILE A 267 -31.53 0.05 -3.69
C ILE A 267 -30.31 0.90 -4.11
N ILE A 268 -30.21 2.15 -3.64
CA ILE A 268 -29.01 3.01 -3.79
C ILE A 268 -28.17 3.02 -2.48
N ILE A 269 -28.24 1.97 -1.65
CA ILE A 269 -27.10 1.57 -0.83
C ILE A 269 -26.27 0.63 -1.72
N PRO A 270 -24.95 0.86 -1.86
CA PRO A 270 -24.19 0.23 -2.91
C PRO A 270 -24.15 -1.29 -2.69
N GLY A 271 -24.74 -2.00 -3.64
CA GLY A 271 -24.20 -3.29 -4.03
C GLY A 271 -25.25 -4.39 -4.14
N MET A 272 -25.32 -4.88 -5.37
CA MET A 272 -25.66 -6.23 -5.80
C MET A 272 -25.01 -7.39 -5.00
N HIS A 273 -24.57 -7.21 -3.75
CA HIS A 273 -23.80 -8.18 -2.98
C HIS A 273 -24.57 -9.47 -2.70
N VAL A 274 -25.87 -9.42 -2.44
CA VAL A 274 -26.62 -10.64 -2.05
C VAL A 274 -26.87 -11.56 -3.25
N LEU A 275 -27.32 -11.02 -4.38
CA LEU A 275 -27.51 -11.79 -5.62
C LEU A 275 -26.18 -12.28 -6.19
N PHE A 276 -25.13 -11.45 -6.13
CA PHE A 276 -23.79 -11.83 -6.58
C PHE A 276 -23.15 -12.87 -5.65
N ALA A 277 -23.37 -12.79 -4.33
CA ALA A 277 -22.92 -13.81 -3.37
C ALA A 277 -23.66 -15.14 -3.57
N LEU A 278 -24.96 -15.13 -3.86
CA LEU A 278 -25.73 -16.35 -4.18
C LEU A 278 -25.26 -16.99 -5.50
N LEU A 279 -24.93 -16.19 -6.53
CA LEU A 279 -24.33 -16.67 -7.77
C LEU A 279 -22.94 -17.25 -7.56
N ILE A 280 -22.09 -16.62 -6.73
CA ILE A 280 -20.77 -17.14 -6.37
C ILE A 280 -20.91 -18.46 -5.59
N LEU A 281 -21.83 -18.55 -4.64
CA LEU A 281 -22.09 -19.80 -3.89
C LEU A 281 -22.59 -20.92 -4.82
N TYR A 282 -23.42 -20.59 -5.81
CA TYR A 282 -23.89 -21.54 -6.81
C TYR A 282 -22.76 -22.05 -7.72
N GLU A 283 -21.89 -21.17 -8.23
CA GLU A 283 -20.71 -21.57 -9.01
C GLU A 283 -19.72 -22.41 -8.19
N ILE A 284 -19.50 -22.04 -6.93
CA ILE A 284 -18.67 -22.81 -6.00
C ILE A 284 -19.26 -24.21 -5.82
N CYS A 285 -20.57 -24.33 -5.54
CA CYS A 285 -21.26 -25.62 -5.43
C CYS A 285 -21.21 -26.44 -6.74
N ALA A 286 -21.37 -25.80 -7.91
CA ALA A 286 -21.28 -26.48 -9.21
C ALA A 286 -19.88 -27.07 -9.47
N MET A 287 -18.81 -26.44 -8.98
CA MET A 287 -17.45 -26.99 -9.04
C MET A 287 -17.22 -28.20 -8.11
N PHE A 288 -18.12 -28.49 -7.17
CA PHE A 288 -18.06 -29.65 -6.30
C PHE A 288 -18.80 -30.89 -6.85
N TYR A 289 -19.74 -30.70 -7.77
CA TYR A 289 -20.66 -31.74 -8.25
C TYR A 289 -20.39 -32.22 -9.70
N ASN A 290 -19.31 -31.74 -10.34
CA ASN A 290 -18.70 -32.32 -11.54
C ASN A 290 -17.30 -32.85 -11.22
#